data_AF-A0A7S3XR28-F1
#
_entry.id   AF-A0A7S3XR28-F1
#
_cell.length_a   1.000
_cell.length_b   1.000
_cell.length_c   1.000
_cell.angle_alpha   90.00
_cell.angle_beta   90.00
_cell.angle_gamma   90.00
#
_symmetry.space_group_name_H-M   'P 1'
#
loop_
_entity.id
_entity.type
_entity.pdbx_description
1 polymer ?
#
loop_
_entity_poly.entity_id
_entity_poly.type
_entity_poly.pdbx_seq_one_letter_code
_entity_poly.pdbx_strand_id
1 'polypeptide(L)'
;ANPALREAEDLGRSNQWTAALRVLDDARAKDPNDPALRAAQVRAREQASARLVLQIEALRGAGRWDEAQALVSQLALADARHPRLAALTVEVERGRRQEGQLAAGRIALKEGRLERADGIARDILAESPQHPGARLLASQVAQARPVEMVSGELGAGFQKPVTLEFRDAPL
;
A
#
# COMPACT_ATOMS: atom_id res chain seq x y z
N ALA A 1 -30.19 -13.72 -32.41
CA ALA A 1 -28.98 -13.25 -31.69
C ALA A 1 -29.16 -13.56 -30.21
N ASN A 2 -28.15 -14.14 -29.56
CA ASN A 2 -28.20 -14.46 -28.12
C ASN A 2 -28.50 -13.18 -27.31
N PRO A 3 -29.59 -13.12 -26.52
CA PRO A 3 -29.98 -11.90 -25.82
C PRO A 3 -28.90 -11.41 -24.84
N ALA A 4 -28.14 -12.32 -24.22
CA ALA A 4 -27.06 -11.97 -23.30
C ALA A 4 -25.89 -11.23 -24.00
N LEU A 5 -25.63 -11.53 -25.28
CA LEU A 5 -24.62 -10.78 -26.05
C LEU A 5 -25.02 -9.33 -26.24
N ARG A 6 -26.30 -9.06 -26.53
CA ARG A 6 -26.80 -7.70 -26.71
C ARG A 6 -26.77 -6.93 -25.39
N GLU A 7 -27.26 -7.54 -24.32
CA GLU A 7 -27.23 -6.94 -22.98
C GLU A 7 -25.80 -6.61 -22.53
N ALA A 8 -24.86 -7.55 -22.70
CA ALA A 8 -23.46 -7.32 -22.37
C ALA A 8 -22.82 -6.21 -23.23
N GLU A 9 -23.22 -6.10 -24.50
CA GLU A 9 -22.77 -5.02 -25.37
C GLU A 9 -23.29 -3.66 -24.88
N ASP A 10 -24.56 -3.56 -24.51
CA ASP A 10 -25.15 -2.33 -23.97
C ASP A 10 -24.52 -1.91 -22.62
N LEU A 11 -24.24 -2.88 -21.75
CA LEU A 11 -23.49 -2.68 -20.50
C LEU A 11 -22.06 -2.20 -20.80
N GLY A 12 -21.40 -2.79 -21.79
CA GLY A 12 -20.07 -2.37 -22.25
C GLY A 12 -20.04 -0.94 -22.77
N ARG A 13 -21.02 -0.54 -23.60
CA ARG A 13 -21.18 0.84 -24.08
C ARG A 13 -21.39 1.84 -22.94
N SER A 14 -22.02 1.39 -21.86
CA SER A 14 -22.23 2.18 -20.64
C SER A 14 -21.07 2.08 -19.65
N ASN A 15 -19.93 1.48 -20.05
CA ASN A 15 -18.73 1.26 -19.23
C ASN A 15 -18.96 0.42 -17.96
N GLN A 16 -20.00 -0.42 -17.95
CA GLN A 16 -20.37 -1.32 -16.86
C GLN A 16 -19.79 -2.73 -17.09
N TRP A 17 -18.47 -2.80 -17.32
CA TRP A 17 -17.81 -4.03 -17.76
C TRP A 17 -17.86 -5.19 -16.77
N THR A 18 -17.89 -4.92 -15.46
CA THR A 18 -18.09 -5.96 -14.43
C THR A 18 -19.47 -6.59 -14.51
N ALA A 19 -20.51 -5.79 -14.78
CA ALA A 19 -21.87 -6.29 -15.00
C ALA A 19 -21.96 -7.06 -16.33
N ALA A 20 -21.34 -6.54 -17.40
CA ALA A 20 -21.28 -7.21 -18.70
C ALA A 20 -20.61 -8.59 -18.58
N LEU A 21 -19.49 -8.68 -17.85
CA LEU A 21 -18.80 -9.93 -17.59
C LEU A 21 -19.71 -10.94 -16.87
N ARG A 22 -20.42 -10.52 -15.82
CA ARG A 22 -21.36 -11.39 -15.10
C ARG A 22 -22.46 -11.95 -15.99
N VAL A 23 -23.07 -11.10 -16.83
CA VAL A 23 -24.09 -11.54 -17.81
C VAL A 23 -23.52 -12.59 -18.76
N LEU A 24 -22.28 -12.41 -19.21
CA LEU A 24 -21.61 -13.33 -20.12
C LEU A 24 -21.19 -14.64 -19.43
N ASP A 25 -20.79 -14.59 -18.15
CA ASP A 25 -20.50 -15.77 -17.33
C ASP A 25 -21.76 -16.63 -17.15
N ASP A 26 -22.88 -16.01 -16.79
CA ASP A 26 -24.18 -16.68 -16.62
C ASP A 26 -24.66 -17.31 -17.94
N ALA A 27 -24.47 -16.63 -19.06
CA ALA A 27 -24.81 -17.15 -20.39
C ALA A 27 -23.89 -18.30 -20.80
N ARG A 28 -22.58 -18.19 -20.55
CA ARG A 28 -21.58 -19.22 -20.85
C ARG A 28 -21.81 -20.48 -20.02
N ALA A 29 -22.27 -20.36 -18.78
CA ALA A 29 -22.63 -21.51 -17.95
C ALA A 29 -23.77 -22.34 -18.58
N LYS A 30 -24.67 -21.69 -19.31
CA LYS A 30 -25.81 -22.34 -20.01
C LYS A 30 -25.44 -22.86 -21.39
N ASP A 31 -24.58 -22.13 -22.11
CA ASP A 31 -24.06 -22.53 -23.42
C ASP A 31 -22.53 -22.38 -23.48
N PRO A 32 -21.78 -23.39 -22.99
CA PRO A 32 -20.31 -23.32 -22.93
C PRO A 32 -19.62 -23.36 -24.30
N ASN A 33 -20.33 -23.81 -25.34
CA ASN A 33 -19.76 -24.09 -26.65
C ASN A 33 -19.90 -22.92 -27.63
N ASP A 34 -20.82 -21.98 -27.39
CA ASP A 34 -21.01 -20.78 -28.21
C ASP A 34 -19.70 -19.93 -28.31
N PRO A 35 -19.08 -19.87 -29.50
CA PRO A 35 -17.85 -19.11 -29.70
C PRO A 35 -18.04 -17.59 -29.59
N ALA A 36 -19.24 -17.06 -29.84
CA ALA A 36 -19.53 -15.64 -29.70
C ALA A 36 -19.58 -15.23 -28.22
N LEU A 37 -20.26 -16.03 -27.36
CA LEU A 37 -20.18 -15.88 -25.90
C LEU A 37 -18.75 -16.03 -25.41
N ARG A 38 -17.96 -16.90 -26.05
CA ARG A 38 -16.56 -17.07 -25.72
C ARG A 38 -15.77 -15.79 -25.90
N ALA A 39 -15.77 -15.27 -27.12
CA ALA A 39 -15.06 -14.06 -27.48
C ALA A 39 -15.54 -12.84 -26.68
N ALA A 40 -16.85 -12.69 -26.46
CA ALA A 40 -17.40 -11.58 -25.70
C ALA A 40 -16.94 -11.55 -24.24
N GLN A 41 -16.97 -12.70 -23.54
CA GLN A 41 -16.53 -12.76 -22.12
C GLN A 41 -15.04 -12.45 -21.99
N VAL A 42 -14.19 -12.92 -22.92
CA VAL A 42 -12.75 -12.60 -22.88
C VAL A 42 -12.54 -11.10 -22.93
N ARG A 43 -13.19 -10.40 -23.89
CA ARG A 43 -13.12 -8.94 -23.99
C ARG A 43 -13.67 -8.25 -22.74
N ALA A 44 -14.82 -8.70 -22.23
CA ALA A 44 -15.43 -8.11 -21.03
C ALA A 44 -14.52 -8.27 -19.80
N ARG A 45 -13.87 -9.42 -19.65
CA ARG A 45 -12.90 -9.67 -18.57
C ARG A 45 -11.71 -8.74 -18.66
N GLU A 46 -11.12 -8.58 -19.84
CA GLU A 46 -9.99 -7.65 -20.03
C GLU A 46 -10.37 -6.21 -19.64
N GLN A 47 -11.53 -5.73 -20.08
CA GLN A 47 -12.01 -4.37 -19.76
C GLN A 47 -12.35 -4.21 -18.28
N ALA A 48 -13.02 -5.19 -17.68
CA ALA A 48 -13.35 -5.18 -16.25
C ALA A 48 -12.09 -5.18 -15.38
N SER A 49 -11.13 -6.07 -15.67
CA SER A 49 -9.87 -6.18 -14.93
C SER A 49 -9.03 -4.90 -15.05
N ALA A 50 -8.88 -4.34 -16.25
CA ALA A 50 -8.14 -3.09 -16.44
C ALA A 50 -8.74 -1.94 -15.62
N ARG A 51 -10.07 -1.82 -15.61
CA ARG A 51 -10.79 -0.80 -14.83
C ARG A 51 -10.61 -1.01 -13.33
N LEU A 52 -10.73 -2.24 -12.85
CA LEU A 52 -10.55 -2.57 -11.43
C LEU A 52 -9.14 -2.22 -10.96
N VAL A 53 -8.10 -2.55 -11.75
CA VAL A 53 -6.70 -2.21 -11.44
C VAL A 53 -6.51 -0.71 -11.27
N LEU A 54 -7.01 0.10 -12.21
CA LEU A 54 -6.91 1.57 -12.12
C LEU A 54 -7.59 2.12 -10.86
N GLN A 55 -8.76 1.59 -10.50
CA GLN A 55 -9.48 2.02 -9.29
C GLN A 55 -8.76 1.59 -8.00
N ILE A 56 -8.20 0.37 -7.96
CA ILE A 56 -7.40 -0.09 -6.82
C ILE A 56 -6.21 0.83 -6.61
N GLU A 57 -5.47 1.18 -7.67
CA GLU A 57 -4.31 2.07 -7.60
C GLU A 57 -4.68 3.47 -7.11
N ALA A 58 -5.79 4.03 -7.61
CA ALA A 58 -6.30 5.32 -7.15
C ALA A 58 -6.66 5.29 -5.65
N LEU A 59 -7.34 4.24 -5.18
CA LEU A 59 -7.72 4.10 -3.78
C LEU A 59 -6.49 3.90 -2.87
N ARG A 60 -5.49 3.14 -3.33
CA ARG A 60 -4.21 3.00 -2.63
C ARG A 60 -3.49 4.33 -2.50
N GLY A 61 -3.42 5.12 -3.58
CA GLY A 61 -2.83 6.45 -3.55
C GLY A 61 -3.55 7.41 -2.59
N ALA A 62 -4.87 7.22 -2.41
CA ALA A 62 -5.69 7.97 -1.47
C ALA A 62 -5.70 7.40 -0.04
N GLY A 63 -4.98 6.30 0.25
CA GLY A 63 -4.99 5.64 1.56
C GLY A 63 -6.33 4.97 1.93
N ARG A 64 -7.23 4.76 0.96
CA ARG A 64 -8.56 4.14 1.16
C ARG A 64 -8.44 2.62 1.08
N TRP A 65 -7.74 2.03 2.04
CA TRP A 65 -7.31 0.64 2.00
C TRP A 65 -8.45 -0.39 2.02
N ASP A 66 -9.51 -0.14 2.80
CA ASP A 66 -10.65 -1.06 2.86
C ASP A 66 -11.41 -1.15 1.54
N GLU A 67 -11.58 -0.01 0.87
CA GLU A 67 -12.21 0.03 -0.45
C GLU A 67 -11.32 -0.57 -1.53
N ALA A 68 -10.00 -0.32 -1.45
CA ALA A 68 -9.03 -0.97 -2.34
C ALA A 68 -9.09 -2.50 -2.19
N GLN A 69 -9.23 -3.00 -0.96
CA GLN A 69 -9.35 -4.44 -0.69
C GLN A 69 -10.61 -5.03 -1.33
N ALA A 70 -11.75 -4.34 -1.21
CA ALA A 70 -12.98 -4.78 -1.85
C ALA A 70 -12.84 -4.89 -3.37
N LEU A 71 -12.12 -3.97 -4.01
CA LEU A 71 -11.84 -4.03 -5.45
C LEU A 71 -10.81 -5.10 -5.83
N VAL A 72 -9.82 -5.38 -4.98
CA VAL A 72 -8.91 -6.53 -5.16
C VAL A 72 -9.71 -7.84 -5.15
N SER A 73 -10.67 -8.00 -4.24
CA SER A 73 -11.56 -9.17 -4.24
C SER A 73 -12.40 -9.27 -5.51
N GLN A 74 -12.91 -8.14 -6.02
CA GLN A 74 -13.61 -8.13 -7.31
C GLN A 74 -12.70 -8.48 -8.49
N LEU A 75 -11.44 -8.02 -8.49
CA LEU A 75 -10.45 -8.40 -9.51
C LEU A 75 -10.15 -9.90 -9.47
N ALA A 76 -10.04 -10.49 -8.27
CA ALA A 76 -9.84 -11.93 -8.12
C ALA A 76 -11.01 -12.75 -8.67
N LEU A 77 -12.25 -12.27 -8.49
CA LEU A 77 -13.44 -12.90 -9.05
C LEU A 77 -13.52 -12.74 -10.58
N ALA A 78 -13.18 -11.56 -11.11
CA ALA A 78 -13.22 -11.28 -12.54
C ALA A 78 -12.11 -12.02 -13.31
N ASP A 79 -10.89 -12.04 -12.76
CA ASP A 79 -9.72 -12.65 -13.38
C ASP A 79 -8.70 -13.09 -12.32
N ALA A 80 -8.89 -14.31 -11.82
CA ALA A 80 -7.98 -14.92 -10.85
C ALA A 80 -6.53 -15.11 -11.37
N ARG A 81 -6.32 -15.03 -12.69
CA ARG A 81 -5.00 -15.15 -13.33
C ARG A 81 -4.44 -13.79 -13.75
N HIS A 82 -5.07 -12.70 -13.36
CA HIS A 82 -4.62 -11.37 -13.73
C HIS A 82 -3.19 -11.12 -13.22
N PRO A 83 -2.23 -10.68 -14.05
CA PRO A 83 -0.82 -10.58 -13.67
C PRO A 83 -0.55 -9.67 -12.46
N ARG A 84 -1.38 -8.64 -12.26
CA ARG A 84 -1.24 -7.67 -11.15
C ARG A 84 -1.87 -8.16 -9.85
N LEU A 85 -2.72 -9.19 -9.86
CA LEU A 85 -3.57 -9.53 -8.72
C LEU A 85 -2.75 -9.82 -7.46
N ALA A 86 -1.77 -10.73 -7.55
CA ALA A 86 -0.95 -11.10 -6.39
C ALA A 86 -0.22 -9.91 -5.77
N ALA A 87 0.38 -9.05 -6.60
CA ALA A 87 1.06 -7.84 -6.13
C ALA A 87 0.09 -6.88 -5.46
N LEU A 88 -1.05 -6.59 -6.09
CA LEU A 88 -2.06 -5.68 -5.54
C LEU A 88 -2.62 -6.17 -4.20
N THR A 89 -2.86 -7.48 -4.05
CA THR A 89 -3.28 -8.07 -2.77
C THR A 89 -2.27 -7.79 -1.66
N VAL A 90 -0.99 -8.13 -1.89
CA VAL A 90 0.06 -7.91 -0.88
C VAL A 90 0.22 -6.42 -0.55
N GLU A 91 0.17 -5.56 -1.54
CA GLU A 91 0.33 -4.13 -1.37
C GLU A 91 -0.81 -3.49 -0.59
N VAL A 92 -2.07 -3.86 -0.89
CA VAL A 92 -3.25 -3.34 -0.18
C VAL A 92 -3.29 -3.86 1.25
N GLU A 93 -3.02 -5.15 1.47
CA GLU A 93 -2.98 -5.73 2.81
C GLU A 93 -1.90 -5.08 3.69
N ARG A 94 -0.71 -4.84 3.14
CA ARG A 94 0.36 -4.12 3.83
C ARG A 94 -0.07 -2.71 4.19
N GLY A 95 -0.63 -1.95 3.24
CA GLY A 95 -1.10 -0.58 3.50
C GLY A 95 -2.16 -0.52 4.59
N ARG A 96 -3.12 -1.45 4.57
CA ARG A 96 -4.15 -1.58 5.61
C ARG A 96 -3.55 -1.88 6.98
N ARG A 97 -2.60 -2.81 7.07
CA ARG A 97 -1.91 -3.14 8.34
C ARG A 97 -1.13 -1.94 8.88
N GLN A 98 -0.39 -1.26 8.02
CA GLN A 98 0.41 -0.09 8.39
C GLN A 98 -0.46 1.07 8.89
N GLU A 99 -1.62 1.33 8.26
CA GLU A 99 -2.55 2.35 8.76
C GLU A 99 -3.11 1.99 10.15
N GLY A 100 -3.44 0.72 10.38
CA GLY A 100 -3.87 0.23 11.70
C GLY A 100 -2.78 0.37 12.77
N GLN A 101 -1.53 -0.01 12.43
CA GLN A 101 -0.37 0.19 13.30
C GLN A 101 -0.15 1.68 13.59
N LEU A 102 -0.21 2.54 12.57
CA LEU A 102 -0.04 3.97 12.71
C LEU A 102 -1.10 4.59 13.62
N ALA A 103 -2.36 4.19 13.49
CA ALA A 103 -3.43 4.60 14.40
C ALA A 103 -3.12 4.20 15.86
N ALA A 104 -2.68 2.97 16.09
CA ALA A 104 -2.25 2.52 17.42
C ALA A 104 -1.04 3.32 17.96
N GLY A 105 -0.08 3.67 17.10
CA GLY A 105 1.07 4.51 17.45
C GLY A 105 0.68 5.92 17.84
N ARG A 106 -0.26 6.54 17.09
CA ARG A 106 -0.83 7.86 17.43
C ARG A 106 -1.56 7.83 18.78
N ILE A 107 -2.28 6.76 19.10
CA ILE A 107 -2.93 6.58 20.41
C ILE A 107 -1.87 6.47 21.50
N ALA A 108 -0.86 5.63 21.31
CA ALA A 108 0.23 5.47 22.28
C ALA A 108 0.95 6.80 22.57
N LEU A 109 1.22 7.61 21.54
CA LEU A 109 1.81 8.94 21.70
C LEU A 109 0.92 9.87 22.54
N LYS A 110 -0.39 9.91 22.26
CA LYS A 110 -1.34 10.74 23.02
C LYS A 110 -1.41 10.37 24.50
N GLU A 111 -1.22 9.10 24.81
CA GLU A 111 -1.20 8.58 26.18
C GLU A 111 0.18 8.69 26.86
N GLY A 112 1.17 9.33 26.22
CA GLY A 112 2.52 9.48 26.75
C GLY A 112 3.38 8.20 26.69
N ARG A 113 2.91 7.14 26.01
CA ARG A 113 3.63 5.88 25.85
C ARG A 113 4.67 5.98 24.73
N LEU A 114 5.68 6.83 24.94
CA LEU A 114 6.66 7.21 23.91
C LEU A 114 7.42 6.02 23.31
N GLU A 115 7.92 5.10 24.14
CA GLU A 115 8.64 3.91 23.64
C GLU A 115 7.77 3.01 22.74
N ARG A 116 6.47 2.89 23.06
CA ARG A 116 5.53 2.12 22.24
C ARG A 116 5.27 2.81 20.90
N ALA A 117 5.09 4.14 20.92
CA ALA A 117 4.91 4.91 19.70
C ALA A 117 6.17 4.88 18.81
N ASP A 118 7.36 4.94 19.41
CA ASP A 118 8.65 4.85 18.71
C ASP A 118 8.83 3.49 18.04
N GLY A 119 8.56 2.39 18.78
CA GLY A 119 8.64 1.03 18.24
C GLY A 119 7.73 0.85 17.02
N ILE A 120 6.47 1.27 17.12
CA ILE A 120 5.52 1.22 15.99
C ILE A 120 6.02 2.03 14.79
N ALA A 121 6.56 3.23 15.01
CA ALA A 121 7.09 4.04 13.93
C ALA A 121 8.28 3.35 13.25
N ARG A 122 9.20 2.77 14.03
CA ARG A 122 10.35 2.02 13.51
C ARG A 122 9.94 0.80 12.70
N ASP A 123 8.96 0.03 13.19
CA ASP A 123 8.46 -1.17 12.49
C ASP A 123 7.89 -0.80 11.11
N ILE A 124 7.04 0.24 11.03
CA ILE A 124 6.49 0.71 9.75
C ILE A 124 7.60 1.23 8.84
N LEU A 125 8.59 1.98 9.37
CA LEU A 125 9.68 2.54 8.59
C LEU A 125 10.68 1.48 8.10
N ALA A 126 10.81 0.35 8.80
CA ALA A 126 11.63 -0.78 8.35
C ALA A 126 11.06 -1.41 7.07
N GLU A 127 9.74 -1.52 6.97
CA GLU A 127 9.06 -2.03 5.77
C GLU A 127 8.82 -0.96 4.70
N SER A 128 8.68 0.31 5.10
CA SER A 128 8.31 1.41 4.22
C SER A 128 9.01 2.70 4.66
N PRO A 129 10.30 2.87 4.30
CA PRO A 129 11.13 4.00 4.79
C PRO A 129 10.58 5.39 4.44
N GLN A 130 9.78 5.48 3.39
CA GLN A 130 9.18 6.73 2.91
C GLN A 130 7.76 6.95 3.43
N HIS A 131 7.25 6.11 4.35
CA HIS A 131 5.88 6.21 4.86
C HIS A 131 5.67 7.55 5.60
N PRO A 132 4.87 8.49 5.07
CA PRO A 132 4.79 9.85 5.60
C PRO A 132 4.26 9.90 7.03
N GLY A 133 3.22 9.11 7.31
CA GLY A 133 2.63 9.02 8.64
C GLY A 133 3.59 8.50 9.72
N ALA A 134 4.39 7.47 9.42
CA ALA A 134 5.36 6.93 10.36
C ALA A 134 6.55 7.87 10.58
N ARG A 135 7.03 8.57 9.54
CA ARG A 135 8.06 9.62 9.68
C ARG A 135 7.57 10.76 10.58
N LEU A 136 6.31 11.17 10.43
CA LEU A 136 5.68 12.16 11.29
C LEU A 136 5.53 11.64 12.73
N LEU A 137 5.11 10.39 12.92
CA LEU A 137 5.02 9.80 14.25
C LEU A 137 6.40 9.78 14.94
N ALA A 138 7.45 9.33 14.26
CA ALA A 138 8.81 9.31 14.77
C ALA A 138 9.32 10.71 15.17
N SER A 139 9.04 11.74 14.35
CA SER A 139 9.44 13.10 14.68
C SER A 139 8.68 13.66 15.90
N GLN A 140 7.40 13.34 16.05
CA GLN A 140 6.61 13.72 17.22
C GLN A 140 7.10 13.02 18.49
N VAL A 141 7.45 11.73 18.41
CA VAL A 141 8.07 11.02 19.53
C VAL A 141 9.38 11.69 19.95
N ALA A 142 10.26 12.01 18.99
CA ALA A 142 11.53 12.66 19.29
C ALA A 142 11.37 14.03 19.98
N GLN A 143 10.35 14.81 19.60
CA GLN A 143 10.03 16.09 20.22
C GLN A 143 9.42 15.96 21.62
N ALA A 144 8.70 14.87 21.89
CA ALA A 144 8.08 14.61 23.18
C ALA A 144 9.04 14.02 24.22
N ARG A 145 10.21 13.52 23.79
CA ARG A 145 11.25 13.05 24.72
C ARG A 145 11.78 14.26 25.51
N PRO A 146 11.85 14.19 26.84
CA PRO A 146 12.47 15.24 27.64
C PRO A 146 13.91 15.47 27.16
N VAL A 147 14.35 16.73 27.15
CA VAL A 147 15.77 17.08 27.01
C VAL A 147 16.48 16.70 28.31
N GLU A 148 16.53 15.41 28.64
CA GLU A 148 17.50 14.92 29.61
C GLU A 148 18.85 14.95 28.90
N MET A 149 19.56 16.06 29.15
CA MET A 149 20.97 16.34 28.92
C MET A 149 21.68 15.24 28.14
N VAL A 150 21.84 15.46 26.83
CA VAL A 150 23.01 14.98 26.11
C VAL A 150 24.22 15.79 26.59
N SER A 151 24.50 15.74 27.89
CA SER A 151 25.86 15.91 28.38
C SER A 151 26.56 14.62 28.00
N GLY A 152 27.05 14.59 26.76
CA GLY A 152 28.19 13.76 26.42
C GLY A 152 29.37 14.25 27.26
N GLU A 153 29.41 13.85 28.53
CA GLU A 153 30.67 13.79 29.23
C GLU A 153 31.48 12.72 28.51
N LEU A 154 32.32 13.15 27.58
CA LEU A 154 33.51 12.41 27.21
C LEU A 154 34.16 11.99 28.52
N GLY A 155 34.08 10.69 28.83
CA GLY A 155 34.62 10.16 30.08
C GLY A 155 36.05 10.67 30.28
N ALA A 156 36.42 10.95 31.53
CA ALA A 156 37.65 11.64 31.95
C ALA A 156 38.98 11.08 31.40
N GLY A 157 38.96 10.00 30.59
CA GLY A 157 40.10 9.46 29.86
C GLY A 157 40.46 10.15 28.54
N PHE A 158 39.64 11.07 28.00
CA PHE A 158 39.90 11.72 26.68
C PHE A 158 40.38 13.18 26.74
N GLN A 159 40.63 13.75 27.92
CA GLN A 159 41.17 15.12 28.09
C GLN A 159 42.70 15.16 28.13
N LYS A 160 43.39 14.49 27.20
CA LYS A 160 44.85 14.70 27.06
C LYS A 160 45.11 15.77 26.00
N PRO A 161 45.67 16.94 26.37
CA PRO A 161 46.07 17.93 25.38
C PRO A 161 47.18 17.34 24.52
N VAL A 162 46.95 17.27 23.21
CA VAL A 162 47.98 16.92 22.24
C VAL A 162 48.83 18.17 22.03
N THR A 163 50.02 18.20 22.61
CA THR A 163 51.01 19.24 22.33
C THR A 163 51.58 18.98 20.93
N LEU A 164 51.24 19.86 19.97
CA LEU A 164 51.86 19.89 18.65
C LEU A 164 53.24 20.56 18.77
N GLU A 165 54.29 19.76 18.90
CA GLU A 165 55.67 20.21 18.73
C GLU A 165 55.92 20.44 17.22
N PHE A 166 55.94 21.71 16.80
CA PHE A 166 56.40 22.09 15.48
C PHE A 166 57.92 21.89 15.42
N ARG A 167 58.39 20.89 14.67
CA ARG A 167 59.78 20.82 14.23
C ARG A 167 59.92 21.64 12.95
N ASP A 168 60.51 22.83 13.07
CA ASP A 168 61.04 23.57 11.94
C ASP A 168 62.17 22.75 11.29
N ALA A 169 61.97 22.35 10.04
CA ALA A 169 63.02 21.84 9.18
C ALA A 169 63.52 23.00 8.31
N PRO A 170 64.81 23.38 8.37
CA PRO A 170 65.37 24.37 7.46
C PRO A 170 65.64 23.76 6.08
N LEU A 171 65.52 24.62 5.05
CA LEU A 171 65.72 24.33 3.61
C LEU A 171 67.10 23.79 3.27
#